data_AF-A0AAW0MWQ5-F1
#
_entry.id   AF-A0AAW0MWQ5-F1
#
_cell.length_a   1.000
_cell.length_b   1.000
_cell.length_c   1.000
_cell.angle_alpha   90.00
_cell.angle_beta   90.00
_cell.angle_gamma   90.00
#
_symmetry.space_group_name_H-M   'P 1'
#
loop_
_entity.id
_entity.type
_entity.pdbx_description
1 polymer ?
#
loop_
_entity_poly.entity_id
_entity_poly.type
_entity_poly.pdbx_seq_one_letter_code
_entity_poly.pdbx_strand_id
1 'polypeptide(L)'
;MPGGLRQTMDLLRQTDESFLQYVAKEEQEILSNALESFHSVSKDELINVLDAHDCHHLPTESAIKEIVSQLAHKTLIQTPMYVIECWRPVLSTLADTLYPQWLVEITQERIPTPKRVRALLNFPENMSPPQNNVAKQLKKYIGECDDNMLKRFLRFCTGADVLFGQPITIQFIEMSDFQCRPQAQHVGLI
;
A
#
# COMPACT_ATOMS: atom_id res chain seq x y z
N MET A 1 -27.65 -2.79 -26.88
CA MET A 1 -26.27 -2.33 -26.63
C MET A 1 -26.21 -1.09 -25.70
N PRO A 2 -26.45 -1.21 -24.38
CA PRO A 2 -26.21 -0.11 -23.41
C PRO A 2 -25.12 -0.42 -22.35
N GLY A 3 -24.54 -1.63 -22.35
CA GLY A 3 -23.61 -2.09 -21.29
C GLY A 3 -22.18 -1.55 -21.42
N GLY A 4 -21.66 -1.36 -22.64
CA GLY A 4 -20.25 -1.01 -22.86
C GLY A 4 -19.86 0.42 -22.42
N LEU A 5 -20.76 1.40 -22.59
CA LEU A 5 -20.50 2.79 -22.19
C LEU A 5 -20.44 2.94 -20.67
N ARG A 6 -21.36 2.31 -19.92
CA ARG A 6 -21.32 2.31 -18.45
C ARG A 6 -20.04 1.68 -17.92
N GLN A 7 -19.68 0.51 -18.44
CA GLN A 7 -18.47 -0.21 -18.01
C GLN A 7 -17.18 0.57 -18.30
N THR A 8 -17.13 1.29 -19.42
CA THR A 8 -15.98 2.15 -19.77
C THR A 8 -15.90 3.37 -18.85
N MET A 9 -17.03 3.99 -18.51
CA MET A 9 -17.07 5.11 -17.56
C MET A 9 -16.70 4.67 -16.13
N ASP A 10 -17.06 3.46 -15.72
CA ASP A 10 -16.68 2.90 -14.42
C ASP A 10 -15.18 2.62 -14.33
N LEU A 11 -14.57 2.10 -15.42
CA LEU A 11 -13.12 1.90 -15.53
C LEU A 11 -12.34 3.22 -15.48
N LEU A 12 -12.81 4.25 -16.19
CA LEU A 12 -12.19 5.58 -16.16
C LEU A 12 -12.26 6.19 -14.75
N ARG A 13 -13.43 6.11 -14.09
CA ARG A 13 -13.60 6.61 -12.71
C ARG A 13 -12.67 5.91 -11.73
N GLN A 14 -12.48 4.60 -11.87
CA GLN A 14 -11.55 3.83 -11.05
C GLN A 14 -10.07 4.21 -11.32
N THR A 15 -9.75 4.58 -12.55
CA THR A 15 -8.39 5.00 -12.94
C THR A 15 -8.05 6.35 -12.31
N ASP A 16 -8.99 7.30 -12.32
CA ASP A 16 -8.81 8.62 -11.67
C ASP A 16 -8.58 8.47 -10.16
N GLU A 17 -9.40 7.69 -9.47
CA GLU A 17 -9.26 7.42 -8.03
C GLU A 17 -7.91 6.74 -7.71
N SER A 18 -7.49 5.79 -8.54
CA SER A 18 -6.21 5.09 -8.38
C SER A 18 -5.03 6.04 -8.61
N PHE A 19 -5.14 6.98 -9.55
CA PHE A 19 -4.11 7.96 -9.82
C PHE A 19 -3.93 8.93 -8.64
N LEU A 20 -5.02 9.39 -8.04
CA LEU A 20 -4.94 10.20 -6.82
C LEU A 20 -4.27 9.46 -5.66
N GLN A 21 -4.36 8.13 -5.59
CA GLN A 21 -3.66 7.32 -4.59
C GLN A 21 -2.20 7.00 -4.97
N TYR A 22 -1.85 7.13 -6.25
CA TYR A 22 -0.51 6.87 -6.79
C TYR A 22 0.45 8.04 -6.57
N VAL A 23 -0.05 9.27 -6.71
CA VAL A 23 0.73 10.50 -6.55
C VAL A 23 1.17 10.74 -5.09
N ALA A 24 2.13 11.64 -4.90
CA ALA A 24 2.55 12.03 -3.56
C ALA A 24 1.38 12.62 -2.77
N LYS A 25 1.36 12.45 -1.44
CA LYS A 25 0.24 12.89 -0.60
C LYS A 25 -0.09 14.38 -0.75
N GLU A 26 0.93 15.22 -0.89
CA GLU A 26 0.77 16.66 -1.13
C GLU A 26 0.08 16.94 -2.48
N GLU A 27 0.51 16.26 -3.55
CA GLU A 27 -0.12 16.33 -4.87
C GLU A 27 -1.56 15.81 -4.84
N GLN A 28 -1.81 14.72 -4.13
CA GLN A 28 -3.15 14.15 -3.95
C GLN A 28 -4.10 15.18 -3.33
N GLU A 29 -3.67 15.86 -2.26
CA GLU A 29 -4.48 16.88 -1.58
C GLU A 29 -4.78 18.05 -2.52
N ILE A 30 -3.79 18.56 -3.24
CA ILE A 30 -3.96 19.65 -4.23
C ILE A 30 -4.94 19.24 -5.34
N LEU A 31 -4.72 18.08 -5.97
CA LEU A 31 -5.57 17.60 -7.07
C LEU A 31 -7.00 17.32 -6.61
N SER A 32 -7.18 16.71 -5.44
CA SER A 32 -8.51 16.42 -4.89
C SER A 32 -9.27 17.72 -4.60
N ASN A 33 -8.61 18.70 -3.97
CA ASN A 33 -9.22 20.01 -3.70
C ASN A 33 -9.55 20.75 -4.99
N ALA A 34 -8.68 20.70 -6.00
CA ALA A 34 -8.93 21.32 -7.31
C ALA A 34 -10.11 20.69 -8.06
N LEU A 35 -10.30 19.37 -7.93
CA LEU A 35 -11.42 18.64 -8.53
C LEU A 35 -12.76 18.93 -7.83
N GLU A 36 -12.73 19.15 -6.51
CA GLU A 36 -13.93 19.50 -5.74
C GLU A 36 -14.29 20.99 -5.92
N SER A 37 -13.30 21.87 -5.81
CA SER A 37 -13.43 23.31 -5.97
C SER A 37 -12.15 23.91 -6.54
N PHE A 38 -12.16 24.22 -7.84
CA PHE A 38 -10.98 24.69 -8.57
C PHE A 38 -10.31 25.92 -7.95
N HIS A 39 -11.09 26.82 -7.37
CA HIS A 39 -10.58 28.05 -6.74
C HIS A 39 -10.10 27.88 -5.29
N SER A 40 -10.20 26.67 -4.73
CA SER A 40 -9.73 26.38 -3.36
C SER A 40 -8.22 26.19 -3.25
N VAL A 41 -7.53 26.02 -4.38
CA VAL A 41 -6.08 25.79 -4.45
C VAL A 41 -5.35 26.95 -5.10
N SER A 42 -4.07 27.13 -4.74
CA SER A 42 -3.21 28.08 -5.44
C SER A 42 -2.99 27.64 -6.88
N LYS A 43 -3.13 28.57 -7.83
CA LYS A 43 -2.88 28.31 -9.24
C LYS A 43 -1.44 27.87 -9.50
N ASP A 44 -0.48 28.47 -8.80
CA ASP A 44 0.93 28.16 -8.96
C ASP A 44 1.25 26.75 -8.43
N GLU A 45 0.64 26.37 -7.30
CA GLU A 45 0.76 25.00 -6.76
C GLU A 45 0.18 23.97 -7.73
N LEU A 46 -1.02 24.22 -8.27
CA LEU A 46 -1.64 23.33 -9.23
C LEU A 46 -0.80 23.20 -10.51
N ILE A 47 -0.23 24.30 -11.02
CA ILE A 47 0.67 24.27 -12.18
C ILE A 47 1.92 23.45 -11.87
N ASN A 48 2.53 23.61 -10.70
CA ASN A 48 3.71 22.84 -10.31
C ASN A 48 3.40 21.34 -10.26
N VAL A 49 2.24 20.94 -9.73
CA VAL A 49 1.81 19.54 -9.74
C VAL A 49 1.64 19.04 -11.17
N LEU A 50 0.97 19.79 -12.05
CA LEU A 50 0.78 19.37 -13.44
C LEU A 50 2.11 19.26 -14.21
N ASP A 51 3.02 20.20 -14.00
CA ASP A 51 4.35 20.20 -14.62
C ASP A 51 5.19 19.01 -14.18
N ALA A 52 5.09 18.60 -12.91
CA ALA A 52 5.74 17.39 -12.40
C ALA A 52 5.28 16.09 -13.09
N HIS A 53 4.12 16.10 -13.75
CA HIS A 53 3.58 14.98 -14.54
C HIS A 53 3.68 15.23 -16.07
N ASP A 54 4.56 16.16 -16.49
CA ASP A 54 4.77 16.62 -17.86
C ASP A 54 3.47 17.14 -18.53
N CYS A 55 2.61 17.80 -17.77
CA CYS A 55 1.40 18.43 -18.28
C CYS A 55 1.57 19.95 -18.35
N HIS A 56 1.87 20.46 -19.54
CA HIS A 56 2.06 21.89 -19.79
C HIS A 56 0.76 22.61 -20.20
N HIS A 57 -0.40 21.99 -19.94
CA HIS A 57 -1.68 22.63 -20.17
C HIS A 57 -2.05 23.53 -18.99
N LEU A 58 -2.44 24.77 -19.30
CA LEU A 58 -2.92 25.69 -18.27
C LEU A 58 -4.28 25.19 -17.75
N PRO A 59 -4.40 24.86 -16.45
CA PRO A 59 -5.64 24.32 -15.94
C PRO A 59 -6.73 25.39 -15.86
N THR A 60 -7.96 24.99 -16.18
CA THR A 60 -9.18 25.77 -15.97
C THR A 60 -10.21 24.94 -15.21
N GLU A 61 -11.18 25.59 -14.57
CA GLU A 61 -12.27 24.92 -13.85
C GLU A 61 -13.00 23.89 -14.72
N SER A 62 -13.22 24.20 -16.01
CA SER A 62 -13.88 23.29 -16.93
C SER A 62 -13.00 22.13 -17.42
N ALA A 63 -11.68 22.28 -17.38
CA ALA A 63 -10.73 21.33 -17.96
C ALA A 63 -10.04 20.44 -16.91
N ILE A 64 -10.02 20.83 -15.64
CA ILE A 64 -9.23 20.14 -14.60
C ILE A 64 -9.57 18.65 -14.49
N LYS A 65 -10.86 18.30 -14.58
CA LYS A 65 -11.30 16.91 -14.54
C LYS A 65 -10.77 16.09 -15.71
N GLU A 66 -10.81 16.66 -16.91
CA GLU A 66 -10.28 16.00 -18.10
C GLU A 66 -8.76 15.86 -18.02
N ILE A 67 -8.06 16.91 -17.59
CA ILE A 67 -6.61 16.90 -17.39
C ILE A 67 -6.20 15.78 -16.44
N VAL A 68 -6.85 15.66 -15.28
CA VAL A 68 -6.55 14.58 -14.31
C VAL A 68 -6.81 13.21 -14.90
N SER A 69 -7.89 13.04 -15.66
CA SER A 69 -8.21 11.74 -16.28
C SER A 69 -7.19 11.34 -17.36
N GLN A 70 -6.73 12.32 -18.16
CA GLN A 70 -5.66 12.10 -19.13
C GLN A 70 -4.34 11.74 -18.45
N LEU A 71 -3.98 12.42 -17.36
CA LEU A 71 -2.80 12.09 -16.55
C LEU A 71 -2.91 10.68 -15.96
N ALA A 72 -4.05 10.34 -15.38
CA ALA A 72 -4.31 9.03 -14.81
C ALA A 72 -4.11 7.92 -15.86
N HIS A 73 -4.68 8.10 -17.06
CA HIS A 73 -4.53 7.15 -18.15
C HIS A 73 -3.09 7.06 -18.68
N LYS A 74 -2.42 8.20 -18.89
CA LYS A 74 -1.01 8.25 -19.32
C LYS A 74 -0.11 7.51 -18.33
N THR A 75 -0.26 7.80 -17.04
CA THR A 75 0.62 7.28 -15.99
C THR A 75 0.35 5.81 -15.69
N LEU A 76 -0.91 5.42 -15.48
CA LEU A 76 -1.24 4.08 -15.01
C LEU A 76 -1.37 3.05 -16.13
N ILE A 77 -1.64 3.48 -17.37
CA ILE A 77 -1.89 2.59 -18.50
C ILE A 77 -0.80 2.72 -19.56
N GLN A 78 -0.58 3.92 -20.09
CA GLN A 78 0.31 4.10 -21.25
C GLN A 78 1.79 3.92 -20.89
N THR A 79 2.23 4.51 -19.77
CA THR A 79 3.63 4.45 -19.32
C THR A 79 4.10 3.02 -19.05
N PRO A 80 3.37 2.16 -18.31
CA PRO A 80 3.78 0.78 -18.11
C PRO A 80 3.52 -0.14 -19.32
N MET A 81 2.86 0.32 -20.39
CA MET A 81 2.43 -0.52 -21.51
C MET A 81 3.57 -1.35 -22.12
N TYR A 82 4.72 -0.73 -22.34
CA TYR A 82 5.89 -1.42 -22.87
C TYR A 82 6.31 -2.59 -21.96
N VAL A 83 6.36 -2.36 -20.64
CA VAL A 83 6.71 -3.40 -19.66
C VAL A 83 5.64 -4.50 -19.69
N ILE A 84 4.36 -4.14 -19.70
CA ILE A 84 3.25 -5.10 -19.78
C ILE A 84 3.40 -6.00 -21.01
N GLU A 85 3.66 -5.43 -22.18
CA GLU A 85 3.85 -6.21 -23.41
C GLU A 85 5.09 -7.12 -23.36
N CYS A 86 6.17 -6.69 -22.71
CA CYS A 86 7.35 -7.54 -22.50
C CYS A 86 7.06 -8.73 -21.58
N TRP A 87 6.26 -8.53 -20.53
CA TRP A 87 5.92 -9.57 -19.56
C TRP A 87 4.75 -10.46 -19.99
N ARG A 88 3.87 -9.98 -20.88
CA ARG A 88 2.72 -10.72 -21.41
C ARG A 88 3.05 -12.15 -21.86
N PRO A 89 4.08 -12.42 -22.69
CA PRO A 89 4.42 -13.78 -23.09
C PRO A 89 5.00 -14.63 -21.95
N VAL A 90 5.66 -14.02 -20.97
CA VAL A 90 6.20 -14.73 -19.80
C VAL A 90 5.08 -15.16 -18.85
N LEU A 91 4.07 -14.31 -18.70
CA LEU A 91 2.93 -14.52 -17.82
C LEU A 91 1.75 -15.22 -18.52
N SER A 92 1.84 -15.54 -19.81
CA SER A 92 0.71 -16.10 -20.56
C SER A 92 0.24 -17.43 -19.99
N THR A 93 1.15 -18.27 -19.51
CA THR A 93 0.82 -19.54 -18.86
C THR A 93 0.17 -19.34 -17.48
N LEU A 94 0.50 -18.24 -16.81
CA LEU A 94 -0.12 -17.85 -15.54
C LEU A 94 -1.50 -17.25 -15.76
N ALA A 95 -1.73 -16.51 -16.85
CA ALA A 95 -3.00 -15.84 -17.14
C ALA A 95 -4.20 -16.80 -17.20
N ASP A 96 -3.99 -18.06 -17.60
CA ASP A 96 -5.03 -19.09 -17.60
C ASP A 96 -5.42 -19.56 -16.19
N THR A 97 -4.58 -19.28 -15.20
CA THR A 97 -4.73 -19.74 -13.80
C THR A 97 -4.93 -18.58 -12.82
N LEU A 98 -4.46 -17.38 -13.13
CA LEU A 98 -4.50 -16.20 -12.28
C LEU A 98 -5.65 -15.29 -12.69
N TYR A 99 -6.80 -15.51 -12.06
CA TYR A 99 -7.95 -14.63 -12.22
C TYR A 99 -7.73 -13.30 -11.45
N PRO A 100 -8.17 -12.15 -11.99
CA PRO A 100 -8.02 -10.86 -11.30
C PRO A 100 -8.55 -10.84 -9.87
N GLN A 101 -9.63 -11.60 -9.61
CA GLN A 101 -10.22 -11.72 -8.28
C GLN A 101 -9.24 -12.35 -7.26
N TRP A 102 -8.44 -13.33 -7.67
CA TRP A 102 -7.44 -13.94 -6.79
C TRP A 102 -6.33 -12.97 -6.42
N LEU A 103 -5.95 -12.06 -7.33
CA LEU A 103 -4.97 -11.00 -7.01
C LEU A 103 -5.50 -10.06 -5.92
N VAL A 104 -6.79 -9.72 -5.97
CA VAL A 104 -7.46 -8.93 -4.93
C VAL A 104 -7.43 -9.69 -3.60
N GLU A 105 -7.79 -10.97 -3.61
CA GLU A 105 -7.80 -11.82 -2.42
C GLU A 105 -6.41 -11.95 -1.80
N ILE A 106 -5.38 -12.27 -2.59
CA ILE A 106 -3.99 -12.34 -2.13
C ILE A 106 -3.54 -11.02 -1.50
N THR A 107 -3.86 -9.89 -2.13
CA THR A 107 -3.50 -8.57 -1.62
C THR A 107 -4.21 -8.28 -0.31
N GLN A 108 -5.51 -8.60 -0.20
CA GLN A 108 -6.29 -8.43 1.02
C GLN A 108 -5.82 -9.34 2.15
N GLU A 109 -5.38 -10.56 1.87
CA GLU A 109 -4.78 -11.48 2.84
C GLU A 109 -3.47 -10.95 3.41
N ARG A 110 -2.70 -10.20 2.60
CA ARG A 110 -1.44 -9.58 3.02
C ARG A 110 -1.63 -8.35 3.91
N ILE A 111 -2.83 -7.77 3.99
CA ILE A 111 -3.11 -6.59 4.84
C ILE A 111 -2.98 -6.97 6.32
N PRO A 112 -2.11 -6.27 7.07
CA PRO A 112 -1.91 -6.52 8.49
C PRO A 112 -3.13 -6.05 9.30
N THR A 113 -3.53 -6.88 10.25
CA THR A 113 -4.50 -6.49 11.29
C THR A 113 -3.99 -6.97 12.65
N PRO A 114 -4.41 -6.37 13.78
CA PRO A 114 -3.98 -6.82 15.10
C PRO A 114 -4.25 -8.30 15.34
N LYS A 115 -5.36 -8.83 14.81
CA LYS A 115 -5.70 -10.26 14.90
C LYS A 115 -4.71 -11.11 14.12
N ARG A 116 -4.41 -10.77 12.87
CA ARG A 116 -3.50 -11.54 12.00
C ARG A 116 -2.06 -11.46 12.49
N VAL A 117 -1.57 -10.29 12.87
CA VAL A 117 -0.20 -10.11 13.38
C VAL A 117 0.02 -10.90 14.68
N ARG A 118 -0.95 -10.90 15.60
CA ARG A 118 -0.86 -11.71 16.83
C ARG A 118 -0.78 -13.21 16.55
N ALA A 119 -1.45 -13.68 15.50
CA ALA A 119 -1.42 -15.09 15.11
C ALA A 119 -0.06 -15.52 14.53
N LEU A 120 0.75 -14.57 14.04
CA LEU A 120 2.11 -14.87 13.57
C LEU A 120 3.12 -15.03 14.71
N LEU A 121 2.83 -14.54 15.91
CA LEU A 121 3.78 -14.60 17.02
C LEU A 121 3.93 -16.03 17.54
N ASN A 122 5.11 -16.60 17.32
CA ASN A 122 5.47 -17.92 17.80
C ASN A 122 6.36 -17.79 19.05
N PHE A 123 5.81 -18.09 20.22
CA PHE A 123 6.52 -18.05 21.49
C PHE A 123 7.07 -19.44 21.86
N PRO A 124 8.11 -19.54 22.69
CA PRO A 124 8.59 -20.82 23.21
C PRO A 124 7.47 -21.56 23.98
N GLU A 125 7.45 -22.90 23.89
CA GLU A 125 6.44 -23.73 24.59
C GLU A 125 6.52 -23.58 26.11
N ASN A 126 7.75 -23.53 26.65
CA ASN A 126 8.02 -23.39 28.07
C ASN A 126 8.49 -21.97 28.37
N MET A 127 7.68 -21.21 29.11
CA MET A 127 7.99 -19.84 29.51
C MET A 127 7.90 -19.67 31.02
N SER A 128 8.81 -18.89 31.59
CA SER A 128 8.76 -18.47 33.00
C SER A 128 7.60 -17.49 33.25
N PRO A 129 7.18 -17.26 34.51
CA PRO A 129 6.13 -16.27 34.80
C PRO A 129 6.43 -14.85 34.29
N PRO A 130 7.68 -14.32 34.39
CA PRO A 130 8.04 -13.05 33.76
C PRO A 130 7.90 -13.07 32.23
N GLN A 131 8.37 -14.11 31.56
CA GLN A 131 8.27 -14.25 30.10
C GLN A 131 6.80 -14.29 29.64
N ASN A 132 5.94 -15.00 30.37
CA ASN A 132 4.49 -15.02 30.12
C ASN A 132 3.87 -13.61 30.26
N ASN A 133 4.30 -12.82 31.23
CA ASN A 133 3.84 -11.44 31.38
C ASN A 133 4.27 -10.59 30.17
N VAL A 134 5.55 -10.67 29.75
CA VAL A 134 6.05 -9.96 28.57
C VAL A 134 5.27 -10.38 27.31
N ALA A 135 5.03 -11.68 27.10
CA ALA A 135 4.24 -12.18 25.98
C ALA A 135 2.81 -11.60 25.97
N LYS A 136 2.18 -11.50 27.15
CA LYS A 136 0.86 -10.87 27.31
C LYS A 136 0.88 -9.39 26.97
N GLN A 137 1.89 -8.65 27.44
CA GLN A 137 2.04 -7.22 27.13
C GLN A 137 2.29 -6.98 25.64
N LEU A 138 3.12 -7.79 24.99
CA LEU A 138 3.37 -7.69 23.54
C LEU A 138 2.08 -7.93 22.74
N LYS A 139 1.32 -8.98 23.08
CA LYS A 139 0.01 -9.24 22.45
C LYS A 139 -0.97 -8.09 22.69
N LYS A 140 -0.95 -7.47 23.88
CA LYS A 140 -1.78 -6.29 24.18
C LYS A 140 -1.38 -5.10 23.33
N TYR A 141 -0.08 -4.77 23.28
CA TYR A 141 0.48 -3.70 22.46
C TYR A 141 0.07 -3.82 20.99
N ILE A 142 0.23 -5.01 20.38
CA ILE A 142 -0.20 -5.24 18.99
C ILE A 142 -1.72 -5.06 18.85
N GLY A 143 -2.49 -5.45 19.86
CA GLY A 143 -3.94 -5.25 19.92
C GLY A 143 -4.38 -3.78 19.89
N GLU A 144 -3.53 -2.88 20.36
CA GLU A 144 -3.77 -1.43 20.48
C GLU A 144 -3.11 -0.63 19.35
N CYS A 145 -2.31 -1.27 18.49
CA CYS A 145 -1.65 -0.62 17.35
C CYS A 145 -2.65 -0.23 16.26
N ASP A 146 -2.47 0.97 15.70
CA ASP A 146 -3.08 1.38 14.45
C ASP A 146 -2.38 0.78 13.23
N ASP A 147 -2.92 1.01 12.04
CA ASP A 147 -2.40 0.45 10.78
C ASP A 147 -0.93 0.86 10.54
N ASN A 148 -0.56 2.08 10.88
CA ASN A 148 0.81 2.59 10.71
C ASN A 148 1.79 1.91 11.66
N MET A 149 1.40 1.71 12.91
CA MET A 149 2.22 1.06 13.92
C MET A 149 2.38 -0.44 13.60
N LEU A 150 1.33 -1.10 13.12
CA LEU A 150 1.42 -2.50 12.67
C LEU A 150 2.39 -2.67 11.51
N LYS A 151 2.33 -1.78 10.51
CA LYS A 151 3.27 -1.77 9.38
C LYS A 151 4.71 -1.59 9.85
N ARG A 152 4.95 -0.68 10.80
CA ARG A 152 6.28 -0.46 11.40
C ARG A 152 6.76 -1.66 12.18
N PHE A 153 5.88 -2.29 12.97
CA PHE A 153 6.18 -3.50 13.71
C PHE A 153 6.59 -4.64 12.78
N LEU A 154 5.81 -4.89 11.73
CA LEU A 154 6.16 -5.91 10.73
C LEU A 154 7.47 -5.58 10.05
N ARG A 155 7.68 -4.34 9.61
CA ARG A 155 8.95 -3.94 8.98
C ARG A 155 10.13 -4.17 9.92
N PHE A 156 9.96 -3.90 11.21
CA PHE A 156 10.96 -4.20 12.23
C PHE A 156 11.22 -5.70 12.39
N CYS A 157 10.20 -6.56 12.35
CA CYS A 157 10.37 -8.00 12.54
C CYS A 157 10.81 -8.75 11.27
N THR A 158 10.31 -8.36 10.10
CA THR A 158 10.40 -9.14 8.86
C THR A 158 11.06 -8.38 7.71
N GLY A 159 11.31 -7.08 7.85
CA GLY A 159 11.80 -6.22 6.76
C GLY A 159 10.70 -5.74 5.81
N ALA A 160 9.44 -6.17 5.99
CA ALA A 160 8.32 -5.80 5.15
C ALA A 160 7.10 -5.35 5.97
N ASP A 161 6.25 -4.52 5.38
CA ASP A 161 5.05 -3.96 6.03
C ASP A 161 3.76 -4.75 5.72
N VAL A 162 3.89 -5.91 5.08
CA VAL A 162 2.79 -6.81 4.72
C VAL A 162 3.00 -8.22 5.29
N LEU A 163 1.93 -9.01 5.37
CA LEU A 163 1.98 -10.37 5.92
C LEU A 163 2.47 -11.38 4.89
N PHE A 164 3.54 -12.13 5.19
CA PHE A 164 4.03 -13.21 4.31
C PHE A 164 3.57 -14.62 4.74
N GLY A 165 2.83 -14.74 5.85
CA GLY A 165 2.35 -16.02 6.38
C GLY A 165 3.42 -16.81 7.15
N GLN A 166 4.64 -16.28 7.24
CA GLN A 166 5.72 -16.88 8.03
C GLN A 166 5.60 -16.45 9.50
N PRO A 167 5.82 -17.37 10.46
CA PRO A 167 5.75 -17.06 11.88
C PRO A 167 6.91 -16.13 12.31
N ILE A 168 6.62 -15.19 13.19
CA ILE A 168 7.60 -14.35 13.88
C ILE A 168 8.01 -15.10 15.14
N THR A 169 9.20 -15.70 15.14
CA THR A 169 9.72 -16.43 16.28
C THR A 169 10.21 -15.47 17.35
N ILE A 170 9.68 -15.61 18.57
CA ILE A 170 10.04 -14.80 19.73
C ILE A 170 11.00 -15.58 20.60
N GLN A 171 12.13 -14.96 20.92
CA GLN A 171 13.11 -15.48 21.88
C GLN A 171 13.28 -14.48 23.02
N PHE A 172 13.41 -14.99 24.23
CA PHE A 172 13.69 -14.19 25.41
C PHE A 172 15.17 -14.29 25.72
N ILE A 173 15.85 -13.16 25.72
CA ILE A 173 17.28 -13.05 26.01
C ILE A 173 17.40 -12.36 27.37
N GLU A 174 18.08 -13.00 28.33
CA GLU A 174 18.47 -12.35 29.57
C GLU A 174 19.64 -11.41 29.28
N MET A 175 19.45 -10.12 29.53
CA MET A 175 20.47 -9.11 29.36
C MET A 175 20.92 -8.62 30.73
N SER A 176 22.22 -8.72 31.00
CA SER A 176 22.85 -8.31 32.26
C SER A 176 23.03 -6.79 32.39
N ASP A 177 22.96 -6.05 31.29
CA ASP A 177 23.31 -4.63 31.21
C ASP A 177 22.20 -3.78 30.57
N PHE A 178 22.32 -2.45 30.68
CA PHE A 178 21.36 -1.40 30.27
C PHE A 178 20.90 -1.37 28.80
N GLN A 179 21.19 -2.38 27.98
CA GLN A 179 20.69 -2.50 26.61
C GLN A 179 19.26 -3.06 26.58
N CYS A 180 18.28 -2.32 27.11
CA CYS A 180 16.88 -2.75 27.13
C CYS A 180 16.15 -2.40 25.82
N ARG A 181 16.52 -2.98 24.67
CA ARG A 181 15.74 -2.80 23.42
C ARG A 181 15.46 -4.15 22.76
N PRO A 182 14.22 -4.36 22.25
CA PRO A 182 13.95 -5.51 21.39
C PRO A 182 14.91 -5.56 20.21
N GLN A 183 15.34 -6.76 19.86
CA GLN A 183 16.19 -7.02 18.69
C GLN A 183 15.40 -7.86 17.68
N ALA A 184 15.59 -7.57 16.40
CA ALA A 184 15.06 -8.37 15.31
C ALA A 184 16.23 -8.86 14.45
N GLN A 185 16.21 -10.14 14.10
CA GLN A 185 17.17 -10.73 13.19
C GLN A 185 16.44 -11.15 11.92
N HIS A 186 16.76 -10.48 10.82
CA HIS A 186 16.22 -10.83 9.51
C HIS A 186 17.08 -11.93 8.90
N VAL A 187 16.56 -13.15 8.81
CA VAL A 187 17.20 -14.21 8.04
C VAL A 187 16.75 -14.06 6.58
N GLY A 188 17.67 -13.57 5.73
CA GLY A 188 17.69 -13.66 4.26
C GLY A 188 16.37 -13.61 3.49
N LEU A 189 16.04 -12.43 2.95
CA LEU A 189 15.37 -12.37 1.64
C LEU A 189 16.43 -12.74 0.58
N ILE A 190 16.38 -13.97 0.08
CA ILE A 190 16.99 -14.36 -1.20
C ILE A 190 15.85 -14.63 -2.16
#